data_AF-A0A7G9FUS8-F1
#
_entry.id   AF-A0A7G9FUS8-F1
#
_cell.length_a   1.000
_cell.length_b   1.000
_cell.length_c   1.000
_cell.angle_alpha   90.00
_cell.angle_beta   90.00
_cell.angle_gamma   90.00
#
_symmetry.space_group_name_H-M   'P 1'
#
loop_
_entity.id
_entity.type
_entity.pdbx_description
1 polymer ?
#
loop_
_entity_poly.entity_id
_entity_poly.type
_entity_poly.pdbx_seq_one_letter_code
_entity_poly.pdbx_strand_id
1 'polypeptide(L)'
;MKRKKYYYLDPVIIRIPGIKTLFEKSVGKRDARQNQVCSNGEVHTTPFIDAKVNSYNAHIEKLLLKTTNELAPMIQEANSLLVEYSLMESHKGGELPEGCGEEAQRQKAAVAANYALEERRKEEILKRLAKIRTESDIVDEMLVHYQERAERLLNSRICRYWSGVLCQNPDKDKLENFPKIKYQDSPGRKAYVTNKEKLHTMIDRVLNL
;
A
#
# COMPACT_ATOMS: atom_id res chain seq x y z
N MET A 1 25.73 0.53 7.18
CA MET A 1 24.39 1.19 7.13
C MET A 1 23.31 0.13 7.01
N LYS A 2 22.43 -0.01 8.01
CA LYS A 2 21.26 -0.89 7.89
C LYS A 2 20.35 -0.35 6.77
N ARG A 3 20.00 -1.18 5.77
CA ARG A 3 19.04 -0.79 4.74
C ARG A 3 17.72 -0.44 5.41
N LYS A 4 17.13 0.73 5.11
CA LYS A 4 15.81 1.11 5.62
C LYS A 4 14.78 0.07 5.15
N LYS A 5 13.92 -0.40 6.06
CA LYS A 5 12.91 -1.48 5.87
C LYS A 5 11.99 -1.27 4.65
N TYR A 6 11.84 -0.03 4.18
CA TYR A 6 10.96 0.35 3.06
C TYR A 6 11.66 1.20 1.98
N TYR A 7 12.97 1.04 1.78
CA TYR A 7 13.72 1.86 0.81
C TYR A 7 13.17 1.81 -0.63
N TYR A 8 12.45 0.73 -0.99
CA TYR A 8 11.89 0.55 -2.32
C TYR A 8 10.61 1.38 -2.57
N LEU A 9 10.02 1.92 -1.49
CA LEU A 9 8.92 2.88 -1.53
C LEU A 9 9.41 4.32 -1.45
N ASP A 10 10.72 4.57 -1.47
CA ASP A 10 11.26 5.94 -1.44
C ASP A 10 10.83 6.70 -2.72
N PRO A 11 9.95 7.73 -2.59
CA PRO A 11 9.47 8.46 -3.75
C PRO A 11 10.58 9.27 -4.41
N VAL A 12 11.72 9.52 -3.76
CA VAL A 12 12.84 10.25 -4.38
C VAL A 12 13.51 9.40 -5.46
N ILE A 13 13.51 8.07 -5.33
CA ILE A 13 14.26 7.16 -6.20
C ILE A 13 13.28 6.27 -6.99
N ILE A 14 12.55 6.87 -7.94
CA ILE A 14 11.66 6.12 -8.82
C ILE A 14 12.39 5.70 -10.09
N ARG A 15 12.48 4.38 -10.30
CA ARG A 15 13.02 3.77 -11.52
C ARG A 15 12.02 2.77 -12.04
N ILE A 16 11.27 3.18 -13.07
CA ILE A 16 10.32 2.31 -13.75
C ILE A 16 11.02 1.75 -14.98
N PRO A 17 11.19 0.41 -15.10
CA PRO A 17 11.69 -0.23 -16.30
C PRO A 17 10.89 0.22 -17.52
N GLY A 18 11.52 0.26 -18.70
CA GLY A 18 10.81 0.64 -19.94
C GLY A 18 10.44 2.12 -20.06
N ILE A 19 10.45 2.91 -18.99
CA ILE A 19 10.10 4.34 -19.03
C ILE A 19 11.32 5.23 -19.32
N LYS A 20 12.56 4.71 -19.31
CA LYS A 20 13.82 5.45 -19.57
C LYS A 20 14.11 5.77 -21.04
N THR A 21 13.19 6.40 -21.75
CA THR A 21 13.51 6.95 -23.07
C THR A 21 14.07 8.38 -22.93
N LEU A 22 15.04 8.73 -23.75
CA LEU A 22 15.35 10.12 -24.07
C LEU A 22 14.73 10.36 -25.46
N PHE A 23 14.39 11.60 -25.78
CA PHE A 23 13.83 11.99 -27.08
C PHE A 23 12.40 11.49 -27.38
N GLU A 24 11.52 11.40 -26.37
CA GLU A 24 10.11 11.01 -26.58
C GLU A 24 9.42 11.84 -27.68
N LYS A 25 9.71 13.14 -27.75
CA LYS A 25 9.16 14.02 -28.80
C LYS A 25 9.57 13.56 -30.21
N SER A 26 10.82 13.16 -30.41
CA SER A 26 11.30 12.67 -31.71
C SER A 26 10.64 11.34 -32.08
N VAL A 27 10.42 10.46 -31.09
CA VAL A 27 9.68 9.21 -31.28
C VAL A 27 8.24 9.52 -31.72
N GLY A 28 7.54 10.43 -31.03
CA GLY A 28 6.18 10.82 -31.40
C GLY A 28 6.08 11.42 -32.82
N LYS A 29 7.06 12.24 -33.23
CA LYS A 29 7.15 12.76 -34.60
C LYS A 29 7.25 11.63 -35.64
N ARG A 30 8.09 10.63 -35.37
CA ARG A 30 8.29 9.50 -36.27
C ARG A 30 7.03 8.64 -36.35
N ASP A 31 6.44 8.31 -35.21
CA ASP A 31 5.25 7.46 -35.13
C ASP A 31 4.05 8.11 -35.84
N ALA A 32 3.90 9.43 -35.74
CA ALA A 32 2.89 10.17 -36.50
C ALA A 32 3.10 10.07 -38.03
N ARG A 33 4.34 10.19 -38.52
CA ARG A 33 4.66 10.00 -39.95
C ARG A 33 4.39 8.58 -40.44
N GLN A 34 4.44 7.61 -39.52
CA GLN A 34 4.19 6.20 -39.78
C GLN A 34 2.72 5.81 -39.55
N ASN A 35 1.82 6.79 -39.39
CA ASN A 35 0.38 6.60 -39.15
C ASN A 35 0.09 5.63 -37.98
N GLN A 36 0.90 5.70 -36.92
CA GLN A 36 0.76 4.85 -35.72
C GLN A 36 -0.26 5.38 -34.70
N VAL A 37 -1.02 6.43 -35.06
CA VAL A 37 -2.10 6.96 -34.21
C VAL A 37 -3.34 6.12 -34.45
N CYS A 38 -3.72 5.37 -33.43
CA CYS A 38 -4.92 4.55 -33.44
C CYS A 38 -6.08 5.33 -32.81
N SER A 39 -7.28 5.21 -33.39
CA SER A 39 -8.52 5.71 -32.81
C SER A 39 -9.34 4.53 -32.28
N ASN A 40 -9.67 4.56 -31.00
CA ASN A 40 -10.58 3.60 -30.35
C ASN A 40 -11.93 4.29 -30.05
N GLY A 41 -12.55 4.88 -31.08
CA GLY A 41 -13.74 5.72 -30.93
C GLY A 41 -13.37 7.16 -30.56
N GLU A 42 -13.74 7.60 -29.35
CA GLU A 42 -13.48 8.98 -28.87
C GLU A 42 -12.10 9.19 -28.22
N VAL A 43 -11.17 8.23 -28.38
CA VAL A 43 -9.85 8.30 -27.76
C VAL A 43 -8.77 7.90 -28.76
N HIS A 44 -7.76 8.76 -28.88
CA HIS A 44 -6.56 8.46 -29.66
C HIS A 44 -5.43 7.93 -28.77
N THR A 45 -4.81 6.84 -29.20
CA THR A 45 -3.64 6.24 -28.55
C THR A 45 -2.59 5.84 -29.58
N THR A 46 -1.43 5.39 -29.11
CA THR A 46 -0.41 4.77 -29.96
C THR A 46 0.14 3.52 -29.27
N PRO A 47 0.71 2.57 -30.02
CA PRO A 47 1.41 1.43 -29.43
C PRO A 47 2.50 1.83 -28.43
N PHE A 48 3.13 3.00 -28.63
CA PHE A 48 4.10 3.55 -27.68
C PHE A 48 3.45 3.92 -26.34
N ILE A 49 2.31 4.61 -26.36
CA ILE A 49 1.56 4.96 -25.15
C ILE A 49 1.13 3.68 -24.42
N ASP A 50 0.53 2.74 -25.13
CA ASP A 50 0.06 1.47 -24.55
C ASP A 50 1.22 0.70 -23.91
N ALA A 51 2.38 0.60 -24.57
CA ALA A 51 3.55 -0.06 -24.02
C ALA A 51 4.07 0.62 -22.73
N LYS A 52 4.07 1.96 -22.67
CA LYS A 52 4.50 2.69 -21.45
C LYS A 52 3.51 2.52 -20.30
N VAL A 53 2.21 2.57 -20.59
CA VAL A 53 1.15 2.36 -19.61
C VAL A 53 1.21 0.93 -19.08
N ASN A 54 1.37 -0.08 -19.93
CA ASN A 54 1.53 -1.47 -19.52
C ASN A 54 2.78 -1.67 -18.64
N SER A 55 3.90 -1.05 -19.02
CA SER A 55 5.13 -1.10 -18.21
C SER A 55 4.98 -0.42 -16.85
N TYR A 56 4.19 0.67 -16.78
CA TYR A 56 3.83 1.32 -15.52
C TYR A 56 2.95 0.41 -14.67
N ASN A 57 1.86 -0.14 -15.24
CA ASN A 57 0.92 -1.02 -14.54
C ASN A 57 1.64 -2.24 -13.94
N ALA A 58 2.48 -2.92 -14.73
CA ALA A 58 3.27 -4.08 -14.27
C ALA A 58 4.24 -3.71 -13.14
N HIS A 59 4.83 -2.51 -13.18
CA HIS A 59 5.71 -2.03 -12.12
C HIS A 59 4.94 -1.72 -10.83
N ILE A 60 3.78 -1.08 -10.93
CA ILE A 60 2.91 -0.80 -9.78
C ILE A 60 2.39 -2.10 -9.16
N GLU A 61 1.99 -3.08 -9.97
CA GLU A 61 1.55 -4.39 -9.49
C GLU A 61 2.67 -5.10 -8.72
N LYS A 62 3.88 -5.13 -9.26
CA LYS A 62 5.05 -5.69 -8.56
C LYS A 62 5.36 -4.96 -7.26
N LEU A 63 5.21 -3.64 -7.23
CA LEU A 63 5.39 -2.83 -6.03
C LEU A 63 4.35 -3.18 -4.95
N LEU A 64 3.08 -3.29 -5.34
CA LEU A 64 1.99 -3.66 -4.45
C LEU A 64 2.20 -5.05 -3.88
N LEU A 65 2.53 -6.05 -4.71
CA LEU A 65 2.81 -7.41 -4.26
C LEU A 65 3.96 -7.44 -3.24
N LYS A 66 5.06 -6.71 -3.53
CA LYS A 66 6.18 -6.61 -2.60
C LYS A 66 5.77 -5.97 -1.28
N THR A 67 4.98 -4.90 -1.32
CA THR A 67 4.50 -4.21 -0.13
C THR A 67 3.61 -5.13 0.71
N THR A 68 2.69 -5.86 0.08
CA THR A 68 1.84 -6.86 0.75
C THR A 68 2.67 -7.95 1.43
N ASN A 69 3.70 -8.48 0.77
CA ASN A 69 4.55 -9.52 1.36
C ASN A 69 5.37 -9.00 2.55
N GLU A 70 5.83 -7.75 2.53
CA GLU A 70 6.56 -7.12 3.63
C GLU A 70 5.65 -6.76 4.82
N LEU A 71 4.36 -6.52 4.57
CA LEU A 71 3.35 -6.28 5.61
C LEU A 71 2.76 -7.58 6.18
N ALA A 72 2.81 -8.69 5.45
CA ALA A 72 2.29 -9.99 5.89
C ALA A 72 2.75 -10.41 7.32
N PRO A 73 4.05 -10.34 7.69
CA PRO A 73 4.47 -10.69 9.05
C PRO A 73 3.91 -9.74 10.12
N MET A 74 3.74 -8.46 9.79
CA MET A 74 3.15 -7.47 10.68
C MET A 74 1.66 -7.75 10.92
N ILE A 75 0.93 -8.16 9.87
CA ILE A 75 -0.48 -8.58 9.96
C ILE A 75 -0.59 -9.86 10.79
N GLN A 76 0.30 -10.84 10.59
CA GLN A 76 0.33 -12.07 11.39
C GLN A 76 0.60 -11.77 12.87
N GLU A 77 1.56 -10.90 13.15
CA GLU A 77 1.86 -10.45 14.51
C GLU A 77 0.63 -9.78 15.16
N ALA A 78 -0.01 -8.84 14.46
CA ALA A 78 -1.23 -8.18 14.94
C ALA A 78 -2.34 -9.20 15.25
N ASN A 79 -2.59 -10.15 14.35
CA ASN A 79 -3.59 -11.19 14.56
C ASN A 79 -3.28 -12.05 15.80
N SER A 80 -2.03 -12.44 16.01
CA SER A 80 -1.64 -13.21 17.19
C SER A 80 -1.87 -12.45 18.50
N LEU A 81 -1.52 -11.16 18.52
CA LEU A 81 -1.71 -10.29 19.68
C LEU A 81 -3.20 -10.03 19.97
N LEU A 82 -4.02 -9.90 18.94
CA LEU A 82 -5.47 -9.74 19.08
C LEU A 82 -6.13 -11.00 19.62
N VAL A 83 -5.70 -12.18 19.18
CA VAL A 83 -6.18 -13.46 19.73
C VAL A 83 -5.80 -13.57 21.20
N GLU A 84 -4.54 -13.28 21.55
CA GLU A 84 -4.06 -13.25 22.94
C GLU A 84 -4.90 -12.31 23.80
N TYR A 85 -5.13 -11.08 23.33
CA TYR A 85 -5.96 -10.09 24.02
C TYR A 85 -7.41 -10.57 24.23
N SER A 86 -8.03 -11.14 23.19
CA SER A 86 -9.40 -11.66 23.27
C SER A 86 -9.53 -12.83 24.26
N LEU A 87 -8.51 -13.69 24.35
CA LEU A 87 -8.46 -14.75 25.35
C LEU A 87 -8.37 -14.14 26.74
N MET A 88 -7.48 -13.16 26.97
CA MET A 88 -7.36 -12.47 28.26
C MET A 88 -8.66 -11.78 28.71
N GLU A 89 -9.42 -11.20 27.78
CA GLU A 89 -10.75 -10.61 28.09
C GLU A 89 -11.83 -11.66 28.40
N SER A 90 -11.75 -12.85 27.78
CA SER A 90 -12.71 -13.93 28.03
C SER A 90 -12.49 -14.65 29.38
N HIS A 91 -11.24 -14.70 29.87
CA HIS A 91 -10.90 -15.23 31.18
C HIS A 91 -11.17 -14.19 32.26
N LYS A 92 -12.44 -13.84 32.48
CA LYS A 92 -12.81 -13.05 33.67
C LYS A 92 -12.62 -13.89 34.92
N GLY A 93 -11.46 -13.72 35.56
CA GLY A 93 -11.17 -13.90 36.99
C GLY A 93 -11.62 -15.23 37.60
N GLY A 94 -10.66 -16.10 37.91
CA GLY A 94 -10.92 -17.23 38.81
C GLY A 94 -11.55 -16.73 40.12
N GLU A 95 -12.58 -17.43 40.58
CA GLU A 95 -13.29 -17.09 41.82
C GLU A 95 -12.30 -16.87 42.98
N LEU A 96 -12.45 -15.75 43.68
CA LEU A 96 -11.65 -15.48 44.87
C LEU A 96 -12.00 -16.53 45.93
N PRO A 97 -11.03 -17.27 46.48
CA PRO A 97 -11.31 -18.28 47.48
C PRO A 97 -11.94 -17.64 48.73
N GLU A 98 -13.14 -18.11 49.10
CA GLU A 98 -13.84 -17.73 50.32
C GLU A 98 -13.18 -18.42 51.53
N GLY A 99 -12.42 -17.65 52.31
CA GLY A 99 -11.75 -18.15 53.50
C GLY A 99 -11.03 -17.05 54.28
N CYS A 100 -10.94 -17.23 55.61
CA CYS A 100 -10.32 -16.29 56.55
C CYS A 100 -9.03 -16.84 57.21
N GLY A 101 -8.23 -17.65 56.48
CA GLY A 101 -6.95 -18.19 56.94
C GLY A 101 -5.73 -17.69 56.15
N GLU A 102 -4.51 -17.93 56.65
CA GLU A 102 -3.25 -17.57 55.97
C GLU A 102 -3.12 -18.18 54.57
N GLU A 103 -3.64 -19.40 54.37
CA GLU A 103 -3.72 -20.08 53.08
C GLU A 103 -4.60 -19.30 52.08
N ALA A 104 -5.76 -18.83 52.54
CA ALA A 104 -6.68 -18.02 51.74
C ALA A 104 -6.09 -16.64 51.42
N GLN A 105 -5.32 -16.04 52.33
CA GLN A 105 -4.58 -14.80 52.07
C GLN A 105 -3.47 -15.01 51.02
N ARG A 106 -2.72 -16.13 51.08
CA ARG A 106 -1.73 -16.48 50.05
C ARG A 106 -2.36 -16.68 48.67
N GLN A 107 -3.50 -17.36 48.61
CA GLN A 107 -4.24 -17.55 47.36
C GLN A 107 -4.78 -16.23 46.80
N LYS A 108 -5.34 -15.35 47.64
CA LYS A 108 -5.78 -14.00 47.23
C LYS A 108 -4.62 -13.15 46.69
N ALA A 109 -3.45 -13.21 47.33
CA ALA A 109 -2.26 -12.51 46.85
C ALA A 109 -1.76 -13.07 45.50
N ALA A 110 -1.80 -14.39 45.32
CA ALA A 110 -1.44 -15.03 44.05
C ALA A 110 -2.40 -14.64 42.91
N VAL A 111 -3.72 -14.62 43.18
CA VAL A 111 -4.74 -14.16 42.21
C VAL A 111 -4.53 -12.68 41.86
N ALA A 112 -4.28 -11.82 42.84
CA ALA A 112 -4.01 -10.40 42.60
C ALA A 112 -2.71 -10.17 41.81
N ALA A 113 -1.66 -10.95 42.08
CA ALA A 113 -0.40 -10.90 41.33
C ALA A 113 -0.58 -11.35 39.87
N ASN A 114 -1.35 -12.41 39.63
CA ASN A 114 -1.68 -12.87 38.27
C ASN A 114 -2.50 -11.82 37.52
N TYR A 115 -3.52 -11.23 38.15
CA TYR A 115 -4.30 -10.16 37.56
C TYR A 115 -3.43 -8.95 37.19
N ALA A 116 -2.50 -8.54 38.07
CA ALA A 116 -1.57 -7.45 37.78
C ALA A 116 -0.61 -7.77 36.61
N LEU A 117 -0.21 -9.04 36.44
CA LEU A 117 0.59 -9.48 35.30
C LEU A 117 -0.21 -9.47 34.00
N GLU A 118 -1.46 -9.95 34.04
CA GLU A 118 -2.37 -9.93 32.89
C GLU A 118 -2.64 -8.50 32.41
N GLU A 119 -2.93 -7.57 33.32
CA GLU A 119 -3.15 -6.16 32.96
C GLU A 119 -1.90 -5.50 32.34
N ARG A 120 -0.70 -5.79 32.87
CA ARG A 120 0.55 -5.34 32.23
C ARG A 120 0.70 -5.90 30.82
N ARG A 121 0.38 -7.18 30.62
CA ARG A 121 0.48 -7.81 29.30
C ARG A 121 -0.55 -7.24 28.32
N LYS A 122 -1.77 -6.96 28.77
CA LYS A 122 -2.78 -6.25 27.97
C LYS A 122 -2.27 -4.89 27.52
N GLU A 123 -1.68 -4.09 28.42
CA GLU A 123 -1.09 -2.80 28.05
C GLU A 123 0.03 -2.93 27.01
N GLU A 124 0.91 -3.94 27.16
CA GLU A 124 1.98 -4.22 26.19
C GLU A 124 1.41 -4.57 24.81
N ILE A 125 0.37 -5.40 24.77
CA ILE A 125 -0.33 -5.75 23.53
C ILE A 125 -0.91 -4.50 22.88
N LEU A 126 -1.63 -3.66 23.62
CA LEU A 126 -2.22 -2.43 23.09
C LEU A 126 -1.16 -1.47 22.55
N LYS A 127 -0.05 -1.27 23.28
CA LYS A 127 1.10 -0.46 22.82
C LYS A 127 1.70 -1.02 21.52
N ARG A 128 1.81 -2.35 21.42
CA ARG A 128 2.36 -3.01 20.22
C ARG A 128 1.42 -2.91 19.02
N LEU A 129 0.11 -3.10 19.22
CA LEU A 129 -0.93 -2.94 18.18
C LEU A 129 -0.98 -1.49 17.67
N ALA A 130 -0.90 -0.49 18.55
CA ALA A 130 -0.82 0.91 18.16
C ALA A 130 0.41 1.20 17.29
N LYS A 131 1.56 0.62 17.63
CA LYS A 131 2.78 0.72 16.81
C LYS A 131 2.65 0.03 15.45
N ILE A 132 1.98 -1.13 15.39
CA ILE A 132 1.71 -1.81 14.12
C ILE A 132 0.82 -0.94 13.22
N ARG A 133 -0.21 -0.33 13.79
CA ARG A 133 -1.08 0.60 13.06
C ARG A 133 -0.30 1.77 12.46
N THR A 134 0.50 2.46 13.27
CA THR A 134 1.29 3.60 12.77
C THR A 134 2.32 3.19 11.72
N GLU A 135 2.97 2.02 11.88
CA GLU A 135 3.86 1.48 10.84
C GLU A 135 3.10 1.16 9.54
N SER A 136 1.89 0.61 9.63
CA SER A 136 1.00 0.34 8.48
C SER A 136 0.61 1.64 7.76
N ASP A 137 0.22 2.67 8.50
CA ASP A 137 -0.15 3.99 7.95
C ASP A 137 1.01 4.66 7.21
N ILE A 138 2.21 4.63 7.79
CA ILE A 138 3.42 5.19 7.15
C ILE A 138 3.72 4.47 5.82
N VAL A 139 3.61 3.14 5.79
CA VAL A 139 3.85 2.36 4.57
C VAL A 139 2.83 2.70 3.49
N ASP A 140 1.56 2.89 3.85
CA ASP A 140 0.51 3.29 2.93
C ASP A 140 0.74 4.70 2.37
N GLU A 141 1.08 5.68 3.21
CA GLU A 141 1.41 7.04 2.77
C GLU A 141 2.60 7.05 1.80
N MET A 142 3.66 6.28 2.11
CA MET A 142 4.80 6.12 1.22
C MET A 142 4.40 5.50 -0.13
N LEU A 143 3.51 4.50 -0.12
CA LEU A 143 3.01 3.85 -1.33
C LEU A 143 2.19 4.81 -2.19
N VAL A 144 1.32 5.63 -1.58
CA VAL A 144 0.54 6.67 -2.27
C VAL A 144 1.47 7.69 -2.93
N HIS A 145 2.41 8.25 -2.18
CA HIS A 145 3.37 9.21 -2.75
C HIS A 145 4.23 8.61 -3.87
N TYR A 146 4.61 7.35 -3.75
CA TYR A 146 5.32 6.65 -4.82
C TYR A 146 4.46 6.54 -6.08
N GLN A 147 3.20 6.11 -5.94
CA GLN A 147 2.26 5.97 -7.06
C GLN A 147 2.02 7.31 -7.76
N GLU A 148 1.70 8.37 -7.01
CA GLU A 148 1.49 9.71 -7.57
C GLU A 148 2.70 10.20 -8.37
N ARG A 149 3.91 10.03 -7.81
CA ARG A 149 5.11 10.50 -8.48
C ARG A 149 5.48 9.62 -9.67
N ALA A 150 5.26 8.32 -9.59
CA ALA A 150 5.42 7.40 -10.72
C ALA A 150 4.46 7.77 -11.87
N GLU A 151 3.22 8.11 -11.55
CA GLU A 151 2.21 8.55 -12.50
C GLU A 151 2.60 9.89 -13.15
N ARG A 152 3.01 10.89 -12.35
CA ARG A 152 3.51 12.18 -12.86
C ARG A 152 4.69 12.00 -13.82
N LEU A 153 5.60 11.07 -13.52
CA LEU A 153 6.74 10.74 -14.39
C LEU A 153 6.29 10.13 -15.73
N LEU A 154 5.33 9.20 -15.70
CA LEU A 154 4.74 8.62 -16.90
C LEU A 154 4.03 9.69 -17.73
N ASN A 155 3.15 10.48 -17.11
CA ASN A 155 2.35 11.51 -17.78
C ASN A 155 3.25 12.58 -18.41
N SER A 156 4.28 13.04 -17.70
CA SER A 156 5.26 13.97 -18.27
C SER A 156 5.91 13.45 -19.55
N ARG A 157 6.23 12.14 -19.62
CA ARG A 157 6.85 11.53 -20.80
C ARG A 157 5.85 11.32 -21.92
N ILE A 158 4.64 10.87 -21.61
CA ILE A 158 3.55 10.75 -22.60
C ILE A 158 3.22 12.12 -23.19
N CYS A 159 3.17 13.20 -22.40
CA CYS A 159 2.97 14.55 -22.92
C CYS A 159 4.09 14.99 -23.87
N ARG A 160 5.37 14.69 -23.55
CA ARG A 160 6.48 14.97 -24.48
C ARG A 160 6.35 14.21 -25.78
N TYR A 161 6.01 12.91 -25.69
CA TYR A 161 5.73 12.06 -26.85
C TYR A 161 4.60 12.62 -27.71
N TRP A 162 3.46 12.91 -27.09
CA TRP A 162 2.26 13.40 -27.76
C TRP A 162 2.47 14.76 -28.43
N SER A 163 3.27 15.64 -27.81
CA SER A 163 3.67 16.89 -28.47
C SER A 163 4.41 16.65 -29.79
N GLY A 164 5.13 15.53 -29.90
CA GLY A 164 5.77 15.09 -31.14
C GLY A 164 4.75 14.61 -32.17
N VAL A 165 3.75 13.83 -31.72
CA VAL A 165 2.64 13.34 -32.54
C VAL A 165 1.87 14.51 -33.14
N LEU A 166 1.37 15.43 -32.32
CA LEU A 166 0.62 16.62 -32.75
C LEU A 166 1.43 17.53 -33.69
N CYS A 167 2.76 17.55 -33.56
CA CYS A 167 3.63 18.37 -34.40
C CYS A 167 3.76 17.85 -35.84
N GLN A 168 3.49 16.57 -36.10
CA GLN A 168 3.68 15.95 -37.42
C GLN A 168 2.40 15.32 -37.98
N ASN A 169 1.35 15.20 -37.18
CA ASN A 169 0.10 14.65 -37.66
C ASN A 169 -0.66 15.71 -38.50
N PRO A 170 -1.02 15.41 -39.77
CA PRO A 170 -1.78 16.32 -40.62
C PRO A 170 -3.19 16.62 -40.07
N ASP A 171 -3.79 15.70 -39.33
CA ASP A 171 -5.13 15.82 -38.72
C ASP A 171 -5.07 16.26 -37.25
N LYS A 172 -4.01 16.98 -36.83
CA LYS A 172 -3.80 17.39 -35.43
C LYS A 172 -5.00 18.09 -34.78
N ASP A 173 -5.81 18.81 -35.57
CA ASP A 173 -6.96 19.57 -35.07
C ASP A 173 -8.14 18.66 -34.68
N LYS A 174 -8.11 17.39 -35.11
CA LYS A 174 -9.07 16.33 -34.71
C LYS A 174 -8.59 15.52 -33.51
N LEU A 175 -7.33 15.68 -33.10
CA LEU A 175 -6.74 14.97 -31.96
C LEU A 175 -6.92 15.76 -30.67
N GLU A 176 -7.02 15.08 -29.55
CA GLU A 176 -6.97 15.75 -28.26
C GLU A 176 -5.59 16.37 -28.00
N ASN A 177 -5.56 17.52 -27.33
CA ASN A 177 -4.32 18.16 -26.89
C ASN A 177 -3.49 17.25 -25.95
N PHE A 178 -4.15 16.35 -25.23
CA PHE A 178 -3.54 15.36 -24.36
C PHE A 178 -4.19 14.00 -24.59
N PRO A 179 -3.39 12.92 -24.68
CA PRO A 179 -3.94 11.59 -24.86
C PRO A 179 -4.61 11.15 -23.54
N LYS A 180 -5.80 10.56 -23.63
CA LYS A 180 -6.48 9.99 -22.45
C LYS A 180 -5.83 8.65 -22.11
N ILE A 181 -5.22 8.57 -20.94
CA ILE A 181 -4.58 7.34 -20.46
C ILE A 181 -5.58 6.57 -19.60
N LYS A 182 -5.81 5.29 -19.94
CA LYS A 182 -6.58 4.38 -19.09
C LYS A 182 -5.63 3.53 -18.27
N TYR A 183 -5.55 3.79 -16.98
CA TYR A 183 -4.89 2.89 -16.04
C TYR A 183 -5.75 1.66 -15.79
N GLN A 184 -5.12 0.51 -15.65
CA GLN A 184 -5.83 -0.72 -15.31
C GLN A 184 -6.00 -0.80 -13.79
N ASP A 185 -7.18 -1.25 -13.37
CA ASP A 185 -7.37 -1.70 -11.99
C ASP A 185 -6.48 -2.92 -11.75
N SER A 186 -5.58 -2.83 -10.78
CA SER A 186 -4.78 -3.99 -10.40
C SER A 186 -5.51 -4.82 -9.34
N PRO A 187 -5.68 -6.14 -9.55
CA PRO A 187 -6.18 -7.05 -8.52
C PRO A 187 -5.36 -6.96 -7.22
N GLY A 188 -4.05 -6.73 -7.35
CA GLY A 188 -3.15 -6.49 -6.22
C GLY A 188 -3.51 -5.27 -5.37
N ARG A 189 -4.00 -4.18 -5.98
CA ARG A 189 -4.47 -3.00 -5.23
C ARG A 189 -5.72 -3.32 -4.42
N LYS A 190 -6.68 -4.04 -5.01
CA LYS A 190 -7.89 -4.47 -4.30
C LYS A 190 -7.54 -5.36 -3.10
N ALA A 191 -6.66 -6.35 -3.30
CA ALA A 191 -6.21 -7.23 -2.22
C ALA A 191 -5.49 -6.48 -1.09
N TYR A 192 -4.62 -5.52 -1.45
CA TYR A 192 -3.92 -4.67 -0.47
C TYR A 192 -4.91 -3.85 0.37
N VAL A 193 -5.84 -3.14 -0.28
CA VAL A 193 -6.83 -2.30 0.41
C VAL A 193 -7.72 -3.14 1.34
N THR A 194 -8.24 -4.26 0.87
CA THR A 194 -9.06 -5.17 1.69
C THR A 194 -8.29 -5.69 2.92
N ASN A 195 -7.02 -6.05 2.76
CA ASN A 195 -6.22 -6.55 3.88
C ASN A 195 -5.90 -5.44 4.90
N LYS A 196 -5.63 -4.22 4.43
CA LYS A 196 -5.45 -3.04 5.28
C LYS A 196 -6.72 -2.73 6.07
N GLU A 197 -7.87 -2.66 5.40
CA GLU A 197 -9.16 -2.39 6.04
C GLU A 197 -9.48 -3.42 7.13
N LYS A 198 -9.23 -4.71 6.86
CA LYS A 198 -9.37 -5.78 7.86
C LYS A 198 -8.47 -5.53 9.06
N LEU A 199 -7.18 -5.25 8.85
CA LEU A 199 -6.22 -4.98 9.92
C LEU A 199 -6.66 -3.77 10.76
N HIS A 200 -7.02 -2.66 10.12
CA HIS A 200 -7.42 -1.43 10.81
C HIS A 200 -8.70 -1.66 11.62
N THR A 201 -9.73 -2.25 11.00
CA THR A 201 -10.99 -2.57 11.69
C THR A 201 -10.76 -3.44 12.92
N MET A 202 -9.85 -4.41 12.82
CA MET A 202 -9.52 -5.31 13.94
C MET A 202 -8.78 -4.58 15.07
N ILE A 203 -7.84 -3.70 14.73
CA ILE A 203 -7.09 -2.90 15.71
C ILE A 203 -8.00 -1.85 16.37
N ASP A 204 -8.82 -1.15 15.58
CA ASP A 204 -9.74 -0.09 16.04
C ASP A 204 -10.73 -0.62 17.09
N ARG A 205 -11.30 -1.82 16.86
CA ARG A 205 -12.16 -2.50 17.83
C ARG A 205 -11.51 -2.73 19.20
N VAL A 206 -10.21 -2.98 19.24
CA VAL A 206 -9.48 -3.26 20.48
C VAL A 206 -8.95 -1.98 21.13
N LEU A 207 -8.63 -0.97 20.32
CA LEU A 207 -8.20 0.34 20.82
C LEU A 207 -9.36 1.26 21.22
N ASN A 208 -10.62 0.87 20.96
CA ASN A 208 -11.81 1.72 21.10
C ASN A 208 -11.69 3.05 20.32
N LEU A 209 -11.15 2.98 19.11
CA LEU A 209 -11.00 4.09 18.16
C LEU A 209 -12.02 3.94 17.02
#